data_AF-A0A535SQB6-F1
#
_entry.id   AF-A0A535SQB6-F1
#
_cell.length_a   1.000
_cell.length_b   1.000
_cell.length_c   1.000
_cell.angle_alpha   90.00
_cell.angle_beta   90.00
_cell.angle_gamma   90.00
#
_symmetry.space_group_name_H-M   'P 1'
#
loop_
_entity.id
_entity.type
_entity.pdbx_description
1 polymer ?
#
loop_
_entity_poly.entity_id
_entity_poly.type
_entity_poly.pdbx_seq_one_letter_code
_entity_poly.pdbx_strand_id
1 'polypeptide(L)'
;EHFGFHDGISQPVMEGLPQTETAMNTIKAGEFVLGYPNEYGLYTDRPVIKPVMDPKGLLPRDSSGSGNVDLGRNGSYLVFRQLRQDVRGFWQFLDEATKNPDGSSNPSARIKLASQMVGRWPSGAPLLKTPDQDDPQLADANDFAYYQTDPYGFNCPIGAHVRRANPRDSLDPQPGSEQSIAVGKRHRILRRGREYGPPVDAAELLTVKKSSAEDQDRGLHFLCLNANISRQFEFVQHTWVNNPHFDELYDDADPIIGTHYPGGGTFTMQTKPVRKRLTSLPRFVSVVGGAYFFMPGIRAIRYLANL
;
A
#
# COMPACT_ATOMS: atom_id res chain seq x y z
N GLU A 1 -12.17 -1.00 4.03
CA GLU A 1 -11.37 -0.76 5.25
C GLU A 1 -12.13 0.17 6.18
N HIS A 2 -11.71 0.32 7.44
CA HIS A 2 -12.52 1.01 8.45
C HIS A 2 -12.74 2.50 8.21
N PHE A 3 -11.90 3.17 7.40
CA PHE A 3 -12.20 4.54 6.95
C PHE A 3 -13.30 4.60 5.89
N GLY A 4 -13.83 3.47 5.42
CA GLY A 4 -14.96 3.40 4.49
C GLY A 4 -14.56 3.28 3.02
N PHE A 5 -13.29 3.03 2.70
CA PHE A 5 -12.82 2.89 1.32
C PHE A 5 -12.76 1.43 0.87
N HIS A 6 -13.12 1.20 -0.39
CA HIS A 6 -12.90 -0.09 -1.05
C HIS A 6 -11.41 -0.40 -1.15
N ASP A 7 -10.98 -1.47 -0.48
CA ASP A 7 -9.61 -1.98 -0.54
C ASP A 7 -9.52 -3.25 -1.40
N GLY A 8 -8.31 -3.64 -1.78
CA GLY A 8 -8.00 -4.87 -2.51
C GLY A 8 -7.93 -4.72 -4.04
N ILE A 9 -8.24 -3.53 -4.58
CA ILE A 9 -8.34 -3.27 -6.03
C ILE A 9 -6.98 -3.44 -6.74
N SER A 10 -5.97 -2.67 -6.33
CA SER A 10 -4.68 -2.64 -7.03
C SER A 10 -3.72 -3.71 -6.50
N GLN A 11 -3.71 -4.88 -7.15
CA GLN A 11 -2.74 -5.95 -6.92
C GLN A 11 -1.90 -6.20 -8.17
N PRO A 12 -0.58 -6.47 -8.03
CA PRO A 12 0.22 -6.94 -9.15
C PRO A 12 -0.24 -8.33 -9.60
N VAL A 13 -0.17 -8.60 -10.90
CA VAL A 13 -0.33 -9.94 -11.46
C VAL A 13 1.06 -10.56 -11.59
N MET A 14 1.20 -11.81 -11.15
CA MET A 14 2.45 -12.55 -11.32
C MET A 14 2.54 -13.14 -12.73
N GLU A 15 3.66 -12.88 -13.39
CA GLU A 15 4.02 -13.51 -14.66
C GLU A 15 4.03 -15.04 -14.51
N GLY A 16 3.46 -15.73 -15.51
CA GLY A 16 3.33 -17.19 -15.52
C GLY A 16 2.03 -17.72 -14.88
N LEU A 17 1.21 -16.86 -14.28
CA LEU A 17 -0.17 -17.19 -13.92
C LEU A 17 -1.13 -16.95 -15.11
N PRO A 18 -2.30 -17.61 -15.15
CA PRO A 18 -3.25 -17.49 -16.26
C PRO A 18 -3.93 -16.10 -16.34
N GLN A 19 -3.77 -15.26 -15.32
CA GLN A 19 -4.33 -13.93 -15.27
C GLN A 19 -3.55 -13.00 -16.22
N THR A 20 -4.28 -12.26 -17.05
CA THR A 20 -3.71 -11.25 -17.94
C THR A 20 -3.90 -9.85 -17.37
N GLU A 21 -2.89 -9.01 -17.48
CA GLU A 21 -2.95 -7.60 -17.12
C GLU A 21 -2.02 -6.78 -18.03
N THR A 22 -2.10 -5.45 -17.94
CA THR A 22 -1.12 -4.52 -18.48
C THR A 22 0.32 -4.94 -18.15
N ALA A 23 1.24 -4.64 -19.05
CA ALA A 23 2.67 -4.92 -18.84
C ALA A 23 3.23 -4.21 -17.60
N MET A 24 2.72 -3.02 -17.28
CA MET A 24 3.07 -2.25 -16.08
C MET A 24 2.72 -3.01 -14.79
N ASN A 25 1.61 -3.77 -14.80
CA ASN A 25 1.09 -4.45 -13.63
C ASN A 25 1.44 -5.96 -13.58
N THR A 26 2.07 -6.48 -14.62
CA THR A 26 2.56 -7.86 -14.71
C THR A 26 4.01 -7.94 -14.25
N ILE A 27 4.26 -8.64 -13.15
CA ILE A 27 5.54 -8.64 -12.42
C ILE A 27 6.11 -10.06 -12.38
N LYS A 28 7.43 -10.20 -12.53
CA LYS A 28 8.11 -11.49 -12.43
C LYS A 28 7.83 -12.18 -11.09
N ALA A 29 7.56 -13.48 -11.13
CA ALA A 29 7.23 -14.27 -9.96
C ALA A 29 8.29 -14.18 -8.84
N GLY A 30 9.57 -14.00 -9.17
CA GLY A 30 10.66 -13.86 -8.21
C GLY A 30 10.61 -12.61 -7.32
N GLU A 31 9.71 -11.66 -7.58
CA GLU A 31 9.42 -10.56 -6.65
C GLU A 31 8.49 -10.99 -5.49
N PHE A 32 7.82 -12.14 -5.59
CA PHE A 32 6.90 -12.62 -4.54
C PHE A 32 7.13 -14.06 -4.11
N VAL A 33 7.68 -14.90 -4.97
CA VAL A 33 7.90 -16.32 -4.73
C VAL A 33 9.39 -16.61 -4.78
N LEU A 34 9.93 -17.11 -3.68
CA LEU A 34 11.34 -17.40 -3.54
C LEU A 34 11.77 -18.56 -4.44
N GLY A 35 13.00 -18.44 -4.96
CA GLY A 35 13.61 -19.39 -5.87
C GLY A 35 13.24 -19.18 -7.34
N TYR A 36 12.57 -18.09 -7.70
CA TYR A 36 12.35 -17.68 -9.10
C TYR A 36 13.16 -16.41 -9.41
N PRO A 37 13.55 -16.20 -10.69
CA PRO A 37 14.18 -14.94 -11.10
C PRO A 37 13.25 -13.74 -10.86
N ASN A 38 13.79 -12.69 -10.24
CA ASN A 38 13.11 -11.44 -9.95
C ASN A 38 13.25 -10.45 -11.13
N GLU A 39 12.81 -9.19 -10.99
CA GLU A 39 12.88 -8.18 -12.07
C GLU A 39 14.31 -7.91 -12.56
N TYR A 40 15.33 -8.17 -11.74
CA TYR A 40 16.75 -8.09 -12.11
C TYR A 40 17.27 -9.33 -12.84
N GLY A 41 16.46 -10.38 -12.99
CA GLY A 41 16.91 -11.68 -13.50
C GLY A 41 17.74 -12.47 -12.48
N LEU A 42 17.72 -12.07 -11.20
CA LEU A 42 18.48 -12.68 -10.12
C LEU A 42 17.56 -13.45 -9.17
N TYR A 43 18.13 -14.37 -8.41
CA TYR A 43 17.43 -15.02 -7.30
C TYR A 43 17.59 -14.19 -6.03
N THR A 44 16.49 -13.98 -5.32
CA THR A 44 16.53 -13.34 -4.01
C THR A 44 17.11 -14.29 -2.96
N ASP A 45 17.81 -13.73 -1.97
CA ASP A 45 18.28 -14.44 -0.79
C ASP A 45 17.13 -15.22 -0.13
N ARG A 46 17.42 -16.47 0.23
CA ARG A 46 16.44 -17.39 0.78
C ARG A 46 17.12 -18.52 1.55
N PRO A 47 16.39 -19.21 2.44
CA PRO A 47 16.94 -20.35 3.18
C PRO A 47 17.38 -21.49 2.24
N VAL A 48 18.67 -21.81 2.26
CA VAL A 48 19.26 -22.98 1.60
C VAL A 48 20.01 -23.80 2.64
N ILE A 49 19.99 -25.13 2.51
CA ILE A 49 20.62 -26.04 3.48
C ILE A 49 21.48 -27.10 2.78
N LYS A 50 22.43 -27.68 3.51
CA LYS A 50 23.31 -28.72 2.96
C LYS A 50 22.49 -29.98 2.62
N PRO A 51 22.80 -30.71 1.54
CA PRO A 51 22.03 -31.91 1.16
C PRO A 51 21.98 -32.99 2.24
N VAL A 52 23.01 -33.09 3.10
CA VAL A 52 23.05 -34.03 4.24
C VAL A 52 21.93 -33.79 5.26
N MET A 53 21.38 -32.58 5.32
CA MET A 53 20.26 -32.24 6.20
C MET A 53 18.90 -32.66 5.63
N ASP A 54 18.82 -33.05 4.36
CA ASP A 54 17.62 -33.58 3.71
C ASP A 54 17.85 -35.01 3.19
N PRO A 55 18.03 -36.00 4.10
CA PRO A 55 18.35 -37.37 3.70
C PRO A 55 17.23 -38.04 2.88
N LYS A 56 15.99 -37.54 2.99
CA LYS A 56 14.82 -38.04 2.24
C LYS A 56 14.66 -37.34 0.87
N GLY A 57 15.48 -36.34 0.55
CA GLY A 57 15.44 -35.62 -0.74
C GLY A 57 14.11 -34.92 -1.02
N LEU A 58 13.47 -34.38 0.01
CA LEU A 58 12.15 -33.73 -0.11
C LEU A 58 12.23 -32.34 -0.74
N LEU A 59 13.37 -31.67 -0.60
CA LEU A 59 13.60 -30.31 -1.05
C LEU A 59 14.19 -30.28 -2.47
N PRO A 60 13.82 -29.29 -3.30
CA PRO A 60 14.43 -29.11 -4.62
C PRO A 60 15.90 -28.67 -4.50
N ARG A 61 16.69 -28.89 -5.55
CA ARG A 61 18.04 -28.33 -5.65
C ARG A 61 17.99 -26.81 -5.77
N ASP A 62 18.99 -26.15 -5.19
CA ASP A 62 19.16 -24.70 -5.32
C ASP A 62 19.38 -24.31 -6.79
N SER A 63 18.46 -23.50 -7.31
CA SER A 63 18.49 -23.00 -8.69
C SER A 63 19.63 -22.01 -8.96
N SER A 64 20.31 -21.50 -7.93
CA SER A 64 21.50 -20.64 -8.09
C SER A 64 22.79 -21.43 -8.34
N GLY A 65 22.75 -22.77 -8.27
CA GLY A 65 23.91 -23.61 -8.58
C GLY A 65 24.87 -23.85 -7.41
N SER A 66 24.50 -23.51 -6.17
CA SER A 66 25.38 -23.70 -4.99
C SER A 66 25.67 -25.16 -4.61
N GLY A 67 24.98 -26.13 -5.21
CA GLY A 67 25.04 -27.55 -4.83
C GLY A 67 24.18 -27.93 -3.62
N ASN A 68 23.59 -26.94 -2.93
CA ASN A 68 22.69 -27.13 -1.80
C ASN A 68 21.26 -27.52 -2.21
N VAL A 69 20.40 -27.75 -1.22
CA VAL A 69 18.94 -27.87 -1.41
C VAL A 69 18.22 -26.64 -0.88
N ASP A 70 17.11 -26.30 -1.52
CA ASP A 70 16.42 -25.02 -1.39
C ASP A 70 15.17 -25.16 -0.50
N LEU A 71 15.33 -24.84 0.77
CA LEU A 71 14.24 -24.80 1.75
C LEU A 71 13.30 -23.61 1.49
N GLY A 72 13.81 -22.55 0.85
CA GLY A 72 13.07 -21.34 0.49
C GLY A 72 12.12 -21.50 -0.69
N ARG A 73 12.39 -22.46 -1.60
CA ARG A 73 11.67 -22.58 -2.88
C ARG A 73 10.16 -22.66 -2.70
N ASN A 74 9.43 -21.88 -3.50
CA ASN A 74 7.97 -21.76 -3.46
C ASN A 74 7.42 -21.19 -2.13
N GLY A 75 8.28 -20.62 -1.29
CA GLY A 75 7.88 -19.80 -0.15
C GLY A 75 7.86 -18.31 -0.48
N SER A 76 7.55 -17.50 0.52
CA SER A 76 7.60 -16.03 0.48
C SER A 76 7.99 -15.52 1.85
N TYR A 77 8.49 -14.30 1.95
CA TYR A 77 8.43 -13.58 3.22
C TYR A 77 7.05 -12.95 3.39
N LEU A 78 6.57 -12.93 4.63
CA LEU A 78 5.29 -12.36 5.03
C LEU A 78 5.54 -11.25 6.04
N VAL A 79 5.08 -10.06 5.72
CA VAL A 79 5.04 -8.95 6.67
C VAL A 79 3.66 -8.91 7.31
N PHE A 80 3.61 -8.88 8.64
CA PHE A 80 2.41 -8.62 9.40
C PHE A 80 2.55 -7.31 10.18
N ARG A 81 1.54 -6.46 10.10
CA ARG A 81 1.36 -5.30 10.99
C ARG A 81 -0.07 -5.28 11.50
N GLN A 82 -0.24 -5.16 12.80
CA GLN A 82 -1.52 -4.75 13.37
C GLN A 82 -1.55 -3.23 13.38
N LEU A 83 -2.43 -2.66 12.55
CA LEU A 83 -2.59 -1.22 12.37
C LEU A 83 -3.92 -0.80 12.98
N ARG A 84 -3.89 -0.12 14.13
CA ARG A 84 -5.09 0.48 14.73
C ARG A 84 -5.49 1.73 13.95
N GLN A 85 -6.77 1.86 13.63
CA GLN A 85 -7.32 2.99 12.87
C GLN A 85 -8.21 3.86 13.77
N ASP A 86 -7.87 5.14 13.90
CA ASP A 86 -8.70 6.17 14.54
C ASP A 86 -9.71 6.72 13.52
N VAL A 87 -10.76 5.93 13.28
CA VAL A 87 -11.81 6.24 12.29
C VAL A 87 -12.57 7.51 12.64
N ARG A 88 -12.84 7.71 13.93
CA ARG A 88 -13.54 8.90 14.43
C ARG A 88 -12.68 10.13 14.24
N GLY A 89 -11.42 10.09 14.68
CA GLY A 89 -10.48 11.19 14.52
C GLY A 89 -10.27 11.56 13.05
N PHE A 90 -10.20 10.56 12.16
CA PHE A 90 -10.16 10.78 10.71
C PHE A 90 -11.36 11.59 10.22
N TRP A 91 -12.59 11.10 10.44
CA TRP A 91 -13.77 11.78 9.91
C TRP A 91 -14.05 13.13 10.58
N GLN A 92 -13.78 13.28 11.88
CA GLN A 92 -13.94 14.57 12.59
C GLN A 92 -12.95 15.62 12.09
N PHE A 93 -11.69 15.25 11.90
CA PHE A 93 -10.68 16.16 11.38
C PHE A 93 -11.06 16.66 9.97
N LEU A 94 -11.51 15.75 9.11
CA LEU A 94 -11.94 16.12 7.75
C LEU A 94 -13.21 16.95 7.72
N ASP A 95 -14.17 16.68 8.61
CA ASP A 95 -15.37 17.49 8.73
C ASP A 95 -15.01 18.94 9.12
N GLU A 96 -14.18 19.11 10.14
CA GLU A 96 -13.72 20.43 10.58
C GLU A 96 -12.98 21.17 9.45
N ALA A 97 -12.07 20.49 8.76
CA ALA A 97 -11.27 21.05 7.68
C ALA A 97 -12.09 21.46 6.45
N THR A 98 -13.34 21.01 6.33
CA THR A 98 -14.18 21.19 5.14
C THR A 98 -15.51 21.89 5.41
N LYS A 99 -15.71 22.44 6.62
CA LYS A 99 -16.91 23.23 6.95
C LYS A 99 -17.15 24.36 5.95
N ASN A 100 -18.43 24.65 5.73
CA ASN A 100 -18.86 25.81 4.96
C ASN A 100 -18.48 27.12 5.71
N PRO A 101 -18.49 28.28 5.03
CA PRO A 101 -18.20 29.57 5.68
C PRO A 101 -19.12 29.91 6.86
N ASP A 102 -20.32 29.35 6.91
CA ASP A 102 -21.27 29.50 8.02
C ASP A 102 -21.02 28.53 9.19
N GLY A 103 -19.97 27.69 9.09
CA GLY A 103 -19.59 26.69 10.09
C GLY A 103 -20.37 25.37 10.00
N SER A 104 -21.29 25.22 9.05
CA SER A 104 -22.02 23.96 8.85
C SER A 104 -21.15 22.88 8.20
N SER A 105 -21.46 21.61 8.52
CA SER A 105 -20.79 20.44 7.92
C SER A 105 -21.02 20.40 6.40
N ASN A 106 -19.99 20.04 5.63
CA ASN A 106 -20.07 19.83 4.19
C ASN A 106 -19.69 18.37 3.84
N PRO A 107 -20.67 17.44 3.81
CA PRO A 107 -20.40 16.03 3.55
C PRO A 107 -19.68 15.76 2.23
N SER A 108 -20.03 16.47 1.15
CA SER A 108 -19.41 16.29 -0.16
C SER A 108 -17.94 16.73 -0.17
N ALA A 109 -17.62 17.89 0.42
CA ALA A 109 -16.25 18.36 0.54
C ALA A 109 -15.41 17.46 1.46
N ARG A 110 -16.01 16.96 2.56
CA ARG A 110 -15.37 16.00 3.46
C ARG A 110 -14.98 14.71 2.76
N ILE A 111 -15.91 14.08 2.02
CA ILE A 111 -15.63 12.87 1.23
C ILE A 111 -14.60 13.17 0.14
N LYS A 112 -14.68 14.34 -0.50
CA LYS A 112 -13.71 14.75 -1.52
C LYS A 112 -12.29 14.82 -0.96
N LEU A 113 -12.10 15.46 0.20
CA LEU A 113 -10.81 15.57 0.87
C LEU A 113 -10.29 14.20 1.31
N ALA A 114 -11.14 13.35 1.90
CA ALA A 114 -10.80 11.97 2.23
C ALA A 114 -10.29 11.20 0.99
N SER A 115 -11.01 11.35 -0.12
CA SER A 115 -10.67 10.71 -1.39
C SER A 115 -9.36 11.24 -1.97
N GLN A 116 -9.06 12.54 -1.78
CA GLN A 116 -7.78 13.15 -2.15
C GLN A 116 -6.61 12.58 -1.35
N MET A 117 -6.81 12.33 -0.05
CA MET A 117 -5.79 11.71 0.79
C MET A 117 -5.54 10.23 0.42
N VAL A 118 -6.59 9.49 0.04
CA VAL A 118 -6.46 8.09 -0.39
C VAL A 118 -5.97 7.97 -1.83
N GLY A 119 -6.44 8.84 -2.73
CA GLY A 119 -6.27 8.77 -4.19
C GLY A 119 -7.36 7.98 -4.93
N ARG A 120 -8.38 7.52 -4.20
CA ARG A 120 -9.60 6.86 -4.71
C ARG A 120 -10.79 7.35 -3.91
N TRP A 121 -11.97 7.32 -4.51
CA TRP A 121 -13.24 7.52 -3.81
C TRP A 121 -13.60 6.31 -2.93
N PRO A 122 -14.54 6.45 -1.97
CA PRO A 122 -15.00 5.33 -1.15
C PRO A 122 -15.45 4.12 -1.97
N SER A 123 -16.10 4.34 -3.12
CA SER A 123 -16.50 3.28 -4.05
C SER A 123 -15.33 2.45 -4.60
N GLY A 124 -14.12 3.00 -4.58
CA GLY A 124 -12.94 2.47 -5.27
C GLY A 124 -12.54 3.25 -6.51
N ALA A 125 -13.40 4.12 -7.06
CA ALA A 125 -13.11 4.86 -8.28
C ALA A 125 -11.83 5.72 -8.18
N PRO A 126 -10.89 5.63 -9.13
CA PRO A 126 -9.63 6.36 -9.05
C PRO A 126 -9.83 7.85 -9.29
N LEU A 127 -9.27 8.68 -8.41
CA LEU A 127 -9.37 10.14 -8.53
C LEU A 127 -8.81 10.67 -9.84
N LEU A 128 -7.80 10.00 -10.40
CA LEU A 128 -7.25 10.37 -11.69
C LEU A 128 -8.33 10.43 -12.78
N LYS A 129 -9.25 9.46 -12.80
CA LYS A 129 -10.28 9.31 -13.86
C LYS A 129 -11.52 10.14 -13.58
N THR A 130 -11.90 10.28 -12.31
CA THR A 130 -13.08 11.05 -11.90
C THR A 130 -12.71 12.04 -10.78
N PRO A 131 -12.02 13.14 -11.12
CA PRO A 131 -11.43 14.04 -10.14
C PRO A 131 -12.44 14.94 -9.43
N ASP A 132 -13.72 14.97 -9.81
CA ASP A 132 -14.69 15.91 -9.22
C ASP A 132 -15.79 15.21 -8.42
N GLN A 133 -16.18 13.99 -8.83
CA GLN A 133 -17.25 13.23 -8.19
C GLN A 133 -16.96 11.73 -8.17
N ASP A 134 -17.60 11.00 -7.25
CA ASP A 134 -17.48 9.55 -7.22
C ASP A 134 -18.19 8.92 -8.44
N ASP A 135 -17.62 7.83 -8.95
CA ASP A 135 -18.20 7.04 -10.04
C ASP A 135 -18.08 5.54 -9.71
N PRO A 136 -19.10 4.95 -9.08
CA PRO A 136 -19.10 3.53 -8.72
C PRO A 136 -18.93 2.57 -9.91
N GLN A 137 -19.16 3.00 -11.15
CA GLN A 137 -18.89 2.16 -12.33
C GLN A 137 -17.39 1.91 -12.54
N LEU A 138 -16.55 2.75 -11.94
CA LEU A 138 -15.09 2.66 -11.98
C LEU A 138 -14.50 2.07 -10.68
N ALA A 139 -15.31 1.44 -9.82
CA ALA A 139 -14.89 0.89 -8.53
C ALA A 139 -13.59 0.06 -8.60
N ASP A 140 -13.50 -0.84 -9.58
CA ASP A 140 -12.35 -1.72 -9.79
C ASP A 140 -11.33 -1.20 -10.82
N ALA A 141 -11.53 0.01 -11.34
CA ALA A 141 -10.67 0.55 -12.40
C ALA A 141 -9.24 0.75 -11.89
N ASN A 142 -8.29 0.08 -12.54
CA ASN A 142 -6.87 0.18 -12.21
C ASN A 142 -5.94 0.43 -13.40
N ASP A 143 -6.44 0.28 -14.63
CA ASP A 143 -5.68 0.56 -15.85
C ASP A 143 -5.56 2.08 -16.07
N PHE A 144 -4.49 2.65 -15.53
CA PHE A 144 -4.10 4.05 -15.72
C PHE A 144 -2.63 4.27 -15.33
N ALA A 145 -2.08 5.42 -15.72
CA ALA A 145 -0.77 5.90 -15.32
C ALA A 145 -0.89 7.37 -14.92
N TYR A 146 0.13 7.97 -14.30
CA TYR A 146 0.04 9.34 -13.78
C TYR A 146 0.78 10.34 -14.67
N TYR A 147 1.93 9.98 -15.25
CA TYR A 147 2.82 10.97 -15.86
C TYR A 147 2.19 11.73 -17.04
N GLN A 148 1.52 11.03 -17.95
CA GLN A 148 0.98 11.67 -19.16
C GLN A 148 -0.26 12.53 -18.87
N THR A 149 -1.12 12.07 -17.95
CA THR A 149 -2.45 12.65 -17.73
C THR A 149 -2.53 13.56 -16.50
N ASP A 150 -1.64 13.37 -15.53
CA ASP A 150 -1.63 14.11 -14.26
C ASP A 150 -0.22 14.26 -13.65
N PRO A 151 0.78 14.76 -14.43
CA PRO A 151 2.17 14.86 -13.96
C PRO A 151 2.31 15.77 -12.74
N TYR A 152 1.43 16.77 -12.60
CA TYR A 152 1.47 17.77 -11.54
C TYR A 152 0.50 17.49 -10.38
N GLY A 153 -0.23 16.37 -10.40
CA GLY A 153 -1.14 15.98 -9.32
C GLY A 153 -2.40 16.83 -9.16
N PHE A 154 -2.89 17.46 -10.22
CA PHE A 154 -4.13 18.25 -10.19
C PHE A 154 -5.37 17.37 -10.00
N ASN A 155 -5.36 16.14 -10.54
CA ASN A 155 -6.49 15.22 -10.40
C ASN A 155 -6.34 14.33 -9.15
N CYS A 156 -5.19 13.68 -9.02
CA CYS A 156 -4.83 12.85 -7.88
C CYS A 156 -3.59 13.46 -7.21
N PRO A 157 -3.71 14.05 -6.00
CA PRO A 157 -2.58 14.70 -5.35
C PRO A 157 -1.35 13.81 -5.27
N ILE A 158 -0.16 14.39 -5.44
CA ILE A 158 1.11 13.65 -5.39
C ILE A 158 1.27 12.94 -4.04
N GLY A 159 0.82 13.57 -2.97
CA GLY A 159 0.84 13.03 -1.61
C GLY A 159 -0.21 11.94 -1.33
N ALA A 160 -1.10 11.60 -2.28
CA ALA A 160 -2.17 10.63 -2.04
C ALA A 160 -1.62 9.22 -1.77
N HIS A 161 -2.23 8.50 -0.84
CA HIS A 161 -1.76 7.20 -0.35
C HIS A 161 -1.44 6.21 -1.48
N VAL A 162 -2.39 5.97 -2.40
CA VAL A 162 -2.18 5.01 -3.49
C VAL A 162 -1.13 5.48 -4.51
N ARG A 163 -0.97 6.79 -4.71
CA ARG A 163 0.02 7.36 -5.63
C ARG A 163 1.43 7.24 -5.04
N ARG A 164 1.59 7.43 -3.72
CA ARG A 164 2.86 7.20 -3.03
C ARG A 164 3.22 5.73 -2.95
N ALA A 165 2.26 4.87 -2.59
CA ALA A 165 2.50 3.44 -2.44
C ALA A 165 2.75 2.72 -3.79
N ASN A 166 2.26 3.30 -4.89
CA ASN A 166 2.57 2.87 -6.25
C ASN A 166 2.55 4.08 -7.21
N PRO A 167 3.71 4.73 -7.42
CA PRO A 167 3.83 5.92 -8.28
C PRO A 167 3.72 5.63 -9.78
N ARG A 168 3.55 4.35 -10.16
CA ARG A 168 3.36 3.89 -11.54
C ARG A 168 4.52 4.30 -12.44
N ASP A 169 4.28 5.22 -13.36
CA ASP A 169 5.21 5.75 -14.35
C ASP A 169 5.76 7.13 -13.97
N SER A 170 5.54 7.61 -12.73
CA SER A 170 5.99 8.96 -12.33
C SER A 170 7.39 9.02 -11.72
N LEU A 171 8.06 7.90 -11.49
CA LEU A 171 9.38 7.90 -10.84
C LEU A 171 10.51 8.35 -11.77
N ASP A 172 11.44 9.10 -11.19
CA ASP A 172 12.78 9.35 -11.72
C ASP A 172 13.55 8.05 -12.02
N PRO A 173 14.55 8.08 -12.92
CA PRO A 173 15.14 9.27 -13.58
C PRO A 173 14.48 9.68 -14.90
N GLN A 174 13.51 8.92 -15.40
CA GLN A 174 12.83 9.20 -16.66
C GLN A 174 11.32 8.93 -16.53
N PRO A 175 10.55 9.82 -15.88
CA PRO A 175 9.10 9.68 -15.76
C PRO A 175 8.41 9.49 -17.13
N GLY A 176 7.38 8.65 -17.17
CA GLY A 176 6.63 8.27 -18.38
C GLY A 176 7.26 7.17 -19.23
N SER A 177 8.46 6.69 -18.85
CA SER A 177 9.20 5.67 -19.61
C SER A 177 9.05 4.26 -19.03
N GLU A 178 9.42 3.26 -19.82
CA GLU A 178 9.59 1.88 -19.34
C GLU A 178 10.59 1.76 -18.19
N GLN A 179 11.60 2.65 -18.12
CA GLN A 179 12.58 2.65 -17.03
C GLN A 179 11.92 3.06 -15.70
N SER A 180 11.03 4.07 -15.73
CA SER A 180 10.26 4.49 -14.55
C SER A 180 9.37 3.35 -14.04
N ILE A 181 8.65 2.71 -14.97
CA ILE A 181 7.82 1.54 -14.68
C ILE A 181 8.68 0.43 -14.05
N ALA A 182 9.84 0.13 -14.63
CA ALA A 182 10.74 -0.91 -14.14
C ALA A 182 11.25 -0.65 -12.72
N VAL A 183 11.43 0.62 -12.31
CA VAL A 183 11.70 0.98 -10.91
C VAL A 183 10.52 0.55 -10.04
N GLY A 184 9.30 0.98 -10.39
CA GLY A 184 8.09 0.63 -9.65
C GLY A 184 7.87 -0.88 -9.49
N LYS A 185 8.13 -1.67 -10.56
CA LYS A 185 7.97 -3.13 -10.55
C LYS A 185 8.78 -3.83 -9.45
N ARG A 186 9.95 -3.31 -9.07
CA ARG A 186 10.87 -3.91 -8.08
C ARG A 186 10.43 -3.73 -6.63
N HIS A 187 9.43 -2.88 -6.39
CA HIS A 187 8.94 -2.50 -5.06
C HIS A 187 7.51 -2.97 -4.80
N ARG A 188 6.89 -3.68 -5.76
CA ARG A 188 5.51 -4.15 -5.66
C ARG A 188 5.36 -5.15 -4.52
N ILE A 189 4.23 -5.14 -3.83
CA ILE A 189 3.87 -6.11 -2.78
C ILE A 189 2.49 -6.73 -3.08
N LEU A 190 2.27 -7.96 -2.62
CA LEU A 190 0.95 -8.61 -2.66
C LEU A 190 0.25 -8.43 -1.32
N ARG A 191 -0.76 -7.56 -1.24
CA ARG A 191 -1.47 -7.29 0.02
C ARG A 191 -2.59 -8.30 0.25
N ARG A 192 -2.68 -8.84 1.45
CA ARG A 192 -3.70 -9.80 1.92
C ARG A 192 -4.29 -9.37 3.27
N GLY A 193 -4.40 -8.05 3.47
CA GLY A 193 -4.91 -7.47 4.70
C GLY A 193 -6.35 -7.85 5.00
N ARG A 194 -6.73 -7.77 6.28
CA ARG A 194 -8.08 -8.02 6.79
C ARG A 194 -8.40 -7.03 7.90
N GLU A 195 -9.62 -6.53 7.90
CA GLU A 195 -10.12 -5.68 8.98
C GLU A 195 -10.24 -6.49 10.29
N TYR A 196 -10.00 -5.85 11.42
CA TYR A 196 -10.28 -6.38 12.75
C TYR A 196 -11.09 -5.34 13.55
N GLY A 197 -11.83 -5.81 14.56
CA GLY A 197 -12.78 -4.97 15.31
C GLY A 197 -14.14 -4.86 14.62
N PRO A 198 -15.18 -4.39 15.34
CA PRO A 198 -16.54 -4.29 14.80
C PRO A 198 -16.62 -3.23 13.68
N PRO A 199 -17.48 -3.42 12.66
CA PRO A 199 -17.73 -2.40 11.65
C PRO A 199 -18.40 -1.18 12.26
N VAL A 200 -18.22 -0.02 11.64
CA VAL A 200 -18.89 1.22 12.05
C VAL A 200 -19.27 2.07 10.85
N ASP A 201 -20.41 2.74 11.00
CA ASP A 201 -20.88 3.75 10.06
C ASP A 201 -20.21 5.11 10.34
N ALA A 202 -19.55 5.67 9.32
CA ALA A 202 -18.93 6.99 9.39
C ALA A 202 -19.93 8.11 9.70
N ALA A 203 -21.20 7.99 9.26
CA ALA A 203 -22.24 8.97 9.56
C ALA A 203 -22.63 8.97 11.04
N GLU A 204 -22.60 7.80 11.69
CA GLU A 204 -22.84 7.64 13.12
C GLU A 204 -21.71 8.28 13.95
N LEU A 205 -20.46 8.15 13.50
CA LEU A 205 -19.27 8.71 14.19
C LEU A 205 -19.26 10.23 14.30
N LEU A 206 -19.87 10.92 13.33
CA LEU A 206 -19.95 12.39 13.31
C LEU A 206 -21.07 12.93 14.20
N THR A 207 -22.10 12.14 14.48
CA THR A 207 -23.32 12.59 15.19
C THR A 207 -23.35 12.18 16.66
N VAL A 208 -22.77 11.03 17.00
CA VAL A 208 -22.82 10.49 18.37
C VAL A 208 -21.62 10.97 19.21
N LYS A 209 -21.89 11.82 20.22
CA LYS A 209 -20.92 12.27 21.25
C LYS A 209 -20.57 11.20 22.31
N LYS A 210 -20.46 9.92 21.93
CA LYS A 210 -20.16 8.85 22.90
C LYS A 210 -18.70 8.93 23.38
N SER A 211 -18.52 8.57 24.65
CA SER A 211 -17.27 8.68 25.41
C SER A 211 -16.17 7.74 24.90
N SER A 212 -14.93 8.09 25.23
CA SER A 212 -13.65 7.45 24.87
C SER A 212 -13.52 5.95 25.19
N ALA A 213 -14.52 5.31 25.81
CA ALA A 213 -14.48 3.89 26.17
C ALA A 213 -15.01 2.94 25.08
N GLU A 214 -15.72 3.46 24.05
CA GLU A 214 -16.40 2.64 23.03
C GLU A 214 -15.84 2.75 21.61
N ASP A 215 -14.79 3.52 21.35
CA ASP A 215 -13.99 3.34 20.12
C ASP A 215 -13.16 2.05 20.29
N GLN A 216 -13.85 0.91 20.18
CA GLN A 216 -13.30 -0.43 20.31
C GLN A 216 -12.08 -0.59 19.39
N ASP A 217 -11.07 -1.33 19.87
CA ASP A 217 -9.84 -1.62 19.12
C ASP A 217 -10.20 -2.20 17.74
N ARG A 218 -9.90 -1.43 16.71
CA ARG A 218 -10.21 -1.73 15.32
C ARG A 218 -9.11 -1.27 14.42
N GLY A 219 -9.07 -1.86 13.24
CA GLY A 219 -8.22 -1.40 12.19
C GLY A 219 -7.92 -2.52 11.20
N LEU A 220 -6.68 -2.59 10.76
CA LEU A 220 -6.25 -3.50 9.71
C LEU A 220 -5.15 -4.42 10.25
N HIS A 221 -5.38 -5.72 10.18
CA HIS A 221 -4.30 -6.69 10.06
C HIS A 221 -3.74 -6.52 8.65
N PHE A 222 -2.67 -5.76 8.51
CA PHE A 222 -1.97 -5.63 7.24
C PHE A 222 -1.07 -6.86 7.07
N LEU A 223 -1.29 -7.58 5.97
CA LEU A 223 -0.45 -8.68 5.53
C LEU A 223 0.07 -8.36 4.14
N CYS A 224 1.36 -8.51 3.90
CA CYS A 224 1.87 -8.53 2.53
C CYS A 224 2.92 -9.59 2.28
N LEU A 225 2.90 -10.15 1.07
CA LEU A 225 3.87 -11.11 0.57
C LEU A 225 4.87 -10.39 -0.34
N ASN A 226 6.15 -10.73 -0.17
CA ASN A 226 7.31 -10.21 -0.88
C ASN A 226 8.45 -11.24 -0.87
N ALA A 227 9.28 -11.24 -1.90
CA ALA A 227 10.50 -12.03 -1.93
C ALA A 227 11.67 -11.31 -1.23
N ASN A 228 11.64 -10.00 -1.12
CA ASN A 228 12.65 -9.17 -0.47
C ASN A 228 12.00 -8.06 0.37
N ILE A 229 11.98 -8.22 1.70
CA ILE A 229 11.33 -7.26 2.60
C ILE A 229 11.94 -5.85 2.49
N SER A 230 13.27 -5.75 2.44
CA SER A 230 13.95 -4.45 2.46
C SER A 230 13.71 -3.65 1.20
N ARG A 231 13.73 -4.30 0.04
CA ARG A 231 13.45 -3.68 -1.25
C ARG A 231 11.96 -3.40 -1.49
N GLN A 232 11.06 -4.11 -0.83
CA GLN A 232 9.62 -4.01 -1.12
C GLN A 232 8.91 -3.29 0.04
N PHE A 233 8.45 -4.01 1.05
CA PHE A 233 7.68 -3.41 2.15
C PHE A 233 8.42 -2.27 2.85
N GLU A 234 9.68 -2.46 3.24
CA GLU A 234 10.41 -1.42 3.97
C GLU A 234 10.71 -0.22 3.10
N PHE A 235 11.10 -0.45 1.84
CA PHE A 235 11.33 0.64 0.90
C PHE A 235 10.08 1.47 0.66
N VAL A 236 8.93 0.84 0.39
CA VAL A 236 7.66 1.55 0.21
C VAL A 236 7.31 2.34 1.47
N GLN A 237 7.38 1.70 2.65
CA GLN A 237 7.00 2.36 3.90
C GLN A 237 7.96 3.51 4.27
N HIS A 238 9.27 3.30 4.17
CA HIS A 238 10.28 4.26 4.59
C HIS A 238 10.52 5.35 3.54
N THR A 239 10.83 4.95 2.32
CA THR A 239 11.32 5.84 1.26
C THR A 239 10.18 6.56 0.54
N TRP A 240 9.01 5.93 0.39
CA TRP A 240 7.88 6.54 -0.32
C TRP A 240 6.82 7.08 0.62
N VAL A 241 6.34 6.27 1.56
CA VAL A 241 5.22 6.65 2.43
C VAL A 241 5.66 7.65 3.51
N ASN A 242 6.76 7.39 4.22
CA ASN A 242 7.20 8.22 5.34
C ASN A 242 8.05 9.44 4.93
N ASN A 243 8.67 9.46 3.75
CA ASN A 243 9.57 10.54 3.36
C ASN A 243 8.80 11.81 2.94
N PRO A 244 8.87 12.92 3.70
CA PRO A 244 8.12 14.13 3.37
C PRO A 244 8.55 14.81 2.04
N HIS A 245 9.73 14.47 1.53
CA HIS A 245 10.28 15.04 0.29
C HIS A 245 10.10 14.13 -0.93
N PHE A 246 9.34 13.04 -0.77
CA PHE A 246 9.13 12.09 -1.86
C PHE A 246 8.36 12.75 -3.02
N ASP A 247 8.81 12.50 -4.25
CA ASP A 247 8.15 12.94 -5.49
C ASP A 247 7.94 14.47 -5.57
N GLU A 248 9.01 15.22 -5.32
CA GLU A 248 9.07 16.71 -5.34
C GLU A 248 8.21 17.43 -4.28
N LEU A 249 7.64 16.70 -3.33
CA LEU A 249 6.99 17.29 -2.17
C LEU A 249 8.02 17.92 -1.22
N TYR A 250 7.55 18.76 -0.29
CA TYR A 250 8.43 19.51 0.62
C TYR A 250 8.36 18.99 2.05
N ASP A 251 7.15 18.91 2.63
CA ASP A 251 6.93 18.50 4.03
C ASP A 251 5.72 17.56 4.17
N ASP A 252 5.40 16.83 3.10
CA ASP A 252 4.19 16.03 2.95
C ASP A 252 4.54 14.53 3.06
N ALA A 253 4.37 13.95 4.25
CA ALA A 253 4.32 12.50 4.40
C ALA A 253 2.94 11.98 3.96
N ASP A 254 2.83 10.67 3.72
CA ASP A 254 1.54 10.02 3.42
C ASP A 254 0.46 10.39 4.45
N PRO A 255 -0.73 10.84 4.02
CA PRO A 255 -1.73 11.40 4.91
C PRO A 255 -2.55 10.35 5.69
N ILE A 256 -2.38 9.06 5.38
CA ILE A 256 -3.12 7.96 6.01
C ILE A 256 -2.21 7.18 6.96
N ILE A 257 -1.06 6.72 6.47
CA ILE A 257 -0.15 5.82 7.21
C ILE A 257 1.26 6.40 7.38
N GLY A 258 1.49 7.64 6.97
CA GLY A 258 2.77 8.32 7.15
C GLY A 258 3.06 8.64 8.62
N THR A 259 4.35 8.75 8.93
CA THR A 259 4.79 9.14 10.27
C THR A 259 4.68 10.65 10.45
N HIS A 260 3.71 11.11 11.22
CA HIS A 260 3.62 12.52 11.65
C HIS A 260 4.27 12.71 13.03
N TYR A 261 5.14 13.73 13.15
CA TYR A 261 5.85 14.13 14.37
C TYR A 261 5.01 15.11 15.23
N PRO A 262 5.40 15.39 16.49
CA PRO A 262 4.74 16.41 17.30
C PRO A 262 4.71 17.77 16.57
N GLY A 263 3.50 18.25 16.22
CA GLY A 263 3.27 19.39 15.32
C GLY A 263 2.30 19.08 14.16
N GLY A 264 2.09 17.78 13.88
CA GLY A 264 1.23 17.30 12.80
C GLY A 264 1.94 17.27 11.45
N GLY A 265 1.30 16.66 10.45
CA GLY A 265 1.77 16.62 9.07
C GLY A 265 1.17 17.72 8.20
N THR A 266 1.67 17.80 6.97
CA THR A 266 1.07 18.59 5.89
C THR A 266 0.56 17.67 4.79
N PHE A 267 -0.59 18.02 4.21
CA PHE A 267 -1.10 17.43 2.98
C PHE A 267 -1.42 18.52 1.95
N THR A 268 -0.70 18.52 0.84
CA THR A 268 -0.81 19.48 -0.24
C THR A 268 -1.72 18.96 -1.35
N MET A 269 -2.79 19.71 -1.62
CA MET A 269 -3.64 19.55 -2.79
C MET A 269 -3.16 20.52 -3.88
N GLN A 270 -2.64 19.96 -4.98
CA GLN A 270 -2.18 20.77 -6.10
C GLN A 270 -3.37 21.42 -6.81
N THR A 271 -3.31 22.74 -6.99
CA THR A 271 -4.30 23.51 -7.75
C THR A 271 -3.69 24.84 -8.22
N LYS A 272 -4.36 25.52 -9.14
CA LYS A 272 -3.96 26.83 -9.68
C LYS A 272 -4.98 27.91 -9.27
N PRO A 273 -4.57 29.16 -9.01
CA PRO A 273 -3.18 29.66 -9.08
C PRO A 273 -2.32 29.30 -7.86
N VAL A 274 -2.94 28.97 -6.72
CA VAL A 274 -2.24 28.71 -5.47
C VAL A 274 -2.69 27.37 -4.90
N ARG A 275 -1.74 26.48 -4.58
CA ARG A 275 -1.98 25.20 -3.92
C ARG A 275 -2.73 25.37 -2.59
N LYS A 276 -3.58 24.39 -2.23
CA LYS A 276 -4.18 24.31 -0.90
C LYS A 276 -3.35 23.37 -0.05
N ARG A 277 -3.13 23.71 1.23
CA ARG A 277 -2.37 22.89 2.17
C ARG A 277 -3.18 22.68 3.43
N LEU A 278 -3.36 21.42 3.80
CA LEU A 278 -3.93 21.01 5.07
C LEU A 278 -2.78 20.79 6.05
N THR A 279 -2.70 21.62 7.09
CA THR A 279 -1.65 21.56 8.11
C THR A 279 -2.16 20.92 9.38
N SER A 280 -1.25 20.59 10.31
CA SER A 280 -1.58 19.98 11.60
C SER A 280 -2.31 18.64 11.45
N LEU A 281 -2.02 17.90 10.37
CA LEU A 281 -2.60 16.59 10.09
C LEU A 281 -2.21 15.60 11.19
N PRO A 282 -3.16 15.05 11.97
CA PRO A 282 -2.85 14.09 13.00
C PRO A 282 -2.57 12.71 12.39
N ARG A 283 -2.06 11.79 13.21
CA ARG A 283 -1.87 10.40 12.83
C ARG A 283 -3.17 9.62 13.05
N PHE A 284 -3.76 9.09 11.97
CA PHE A 284 -4.96 8.26 12.06
C PHE A 284 -4.66 6.77 12.21
N VAL A 285 -3.46 6.32 11.83
CA VAL A 285 -3.08 4.91 11.88
C VAL A 285 -1.89 4.70 12.81
N SER A 286 -2.02 3.79 13.77
CA SER A 286 -0.96 3.46 14.73
C SER A 286 -0.55 1.99 14.61
N VAL A 287 0.75 1.74 14.51
CA VAL A 287 1.29 0.37 14.58
C VAL A 287 1.21 -0.11 16.03
N VAL A 288 0.40 -1.14 16.28
CA VAL A 288 0.26 -1.79 17.60
C VAL A 288 1.33 -2.86 17.77
N GLY A 289 1.58 -3.60 16.68
CA GLY A 289 2.55 -4.69 16.67
C GLY A 289 2.81 -5.16 15.24
N GLY A 290 3.77 -6.07 15.11
CA GLY A 290 4.11 -6.65 13.83
C GLY A 290 5.31 -7.57 13.90
N ALA A 291 5.50 -8.34 12.85
CA ALA A 291 6.65 -9.21 12.69
C ALA A 291 6.87 -9.54 11.21
N TYR A 292 8.10 -9.94 10.91
CA TYR A 292 8.45 -10.55 9.64
C TYR A 292 8.53 -12.05 9.80
N PHE A 293 7.89 -12.77 8.89
CA PHE A 293 7.82 -14.22 8.89
C PHE A 293 8.37 -14.76 7.58
N PHE A 294 8.85 -16.01 7.63
CA PHE A 294 9.05 -16.82 6.45
C PHE A 294 7.82 -17.74 6.30
N MET A 295 7.14 -17.65 5.16
CA MET A 295 6.04 -18.54 4.79
C MET A 295 6.59 -19.64 3.87
N PRO A 296 6.87 -20.84 4.40
CA PRO A 296 7.47 -21.92 3.63
C PRO A 296 6.53 -22.47 2.55
N GLY A 297 7.11 -22.92 1.43
CA GLY A 297 6.38 -23.69 0.43
C GLY A 297 5.98 -25.08 0.95
N ILE A 298 5.05 -25.75 0.27
CA ILE A 298 4.48 -27.05 0.72
C ILE A 298 5.57 -28.12 0.92
N ARG A 299 6.59 -28.18 0.05
CA ARG A 299 7.70 -29.13 0.20
C ARG A 299 8.54 -28.84 1.46
N ALA A 300 8.78 -27.57 1.75
CA ALA A 300 9.47 -27.14 2.97
C ALA A 300 8.66 -27.46 4.22
N ILE A 301 7.34 -27.28 4.21
CA ILE A 301 6.46 -27.71 5.31
C ILE A 301 6.56 -29.22 5.53
N ARG A 302 6.51 -30.02 4.45
CA ARG A 302 6.66 -31.49 4.55
C ARG A 302 8.02 -31.89 5.11
N TYR A 303 9.09 -31.20 4.70
CA TYR A 303 10.42 -31.40 5.26
C TYR A 303 10.46 -31.08 6.76
N LEU A 304 9.96 -29.91 7.18
CA LEU A 304 9.94 -29.49 8.59
C LEU A 304 9.11 -30.42 9.49
N ALA A 305 8.00 -30.96 8.97
CA ALA A 305 7.17 -31.93 9.68
C ALA A 305 7.82 -33.32 9.81
N ASN A 306 8.94 -33.55 9.14
CA ASN A 306 9.71 -34.80 9.16
C ASN A 306 11.07 -34.67 9.87
N LEU A 307 11.34 -33.52 10.50
CA LEU A 307 12.52 -33.30 11.35
C LEU A 307 12.43 -34.04 12.68
#